data_AF-X0S7F4-F1
#
_entry.id   AF-X0S7F4-F1
#
_cell.length_a   1.000
_cell.length_b   1.000
_cell.length_c   1.000
_cell.angle_alpha   90.00
_cell.angle_beta   90.00
_cell.angle_gamma   90.00
#
_symmetry.space_group_name_H-M   'P 1'
#
loop_
_entity.id
_entity.type
_entity.pdbx_description
1 polymer ?
#
loop_
_entity_poly.entity_id
_entity_poly.type
_entity_poly.pdbx_seq_one_letter_code
_entity_poly.pdbx_strand_id
1 'polypeptide(L)'
;GFAIANVEPLKSSRGVPYIAALPRIASEADVKSSFLVAERLRLCSGRYYALCDESGEFVGLESNGHDCRSQAQLHTHTNHYIFGEAAQWEGRREYGTLSERRRISAERRLGDLDQIDADSLLSLVRYHDGTPESILQTGEGRKTRTGACFVIDPSHRLMWYTSSISDYREAHSLSLEVT
;
A
#
# COMPACT_ATOMS: atom_id res chain seq x y z
N GLY A 1 -2.20 9.78 6.76
CA GLY A 1 -2.59 8.59 5.98
C GLY A 1 -1.43 7.62 5.94
N PHE A 2 -1.69 6.32 6.09
CA PHE A 2 -0.66 5.29 6.14
C PHE A 2 -1.14 4.00 5.47
N ALA A 3 -0.34 3.44 4.56
CA ALA A 3 -0.59 2.14 3.96
C ALA A 3 0.69 1.32 3.83
N ILE A 4 0.56 -0.01 3.82
CA ILE A 4 1.69 -0.94 3.74
C ILE A 4 1.41 -1.96 2.65
N ALA A 5 2.45 -2.33 1.91
CA ALA A 5 2.43 -3.56 1.15
C ALA A 5 3.60 -4.49 1.53
N ASN A 6 3.33 -5.79 1.44
CA ASN A 6 4.36 -6.80 1.59
C ASN A 6 5.17 -6.88 0.30
N VAL A 7 6.49 -6.74 0.41
CA VAL A 7 7.44 -7.06 -0.66
C VAL A 7 8.31 -8.22 -0.19
N GLU A 8 8.82 -9.01 -1.12
CA GLU A 8 9.57 -10.22 -0.80
C GLU A 8 11.06 -10.04 -1.08
N PRO A 9 11.89 -9.72 -0.06
CA PRO A 9 13.33 -9.60 -0.28
C PRO A 9 13.99 -10.95 -0.51
N LEU A 10 15.08 -10.96 -1.28
CA LEU A 10 15.94 -12.11 -1.57
C LEU A 10 16.50 -12.75 -0.29
N LYS A 11 16.71 -11.95 0.75
CA LYS A 11 17.20 -12.39 2.05
C LYS A 11 16.33 -11.78 3.14
N SER A 12 15.94 -12.60 4.10
CA SER A 12 15.37 -12.11 5.36
C SER A 12 16.48 -11.57 6.26
N SER A 13 16.17 -10.56 7.05
CA SER A 13 17.08 -9.93 8.01
C SER A 13 16.67 -10.26 9.45
N ARG A 14 17.62 -10.16 10.38
CA ARG A 14 17.28 -10.07 11.81
C ARG A 14 16.80 -8.65 12.10
N GLY A 15 15.75 -8.51 12.91
CA GLY A 15 15.19 -7.20 13.21
C GLY A 15 13.90 -7.27 14.02
N VAL A 16 13.13 -6.20 13.95
CA VAL A 16 11.81 -6.07 14.55
C VAL A 16 10.75 -6.54 13.55
N PRO A 17 9.76 -7.35 13.95
CA PRO A 17 8.62 -7.67 13.09
C PRO A 17 7.87 -6.37 12.75
N TYR A 18 7.50 -6.18 11.48
CA TYR A 18 6.88 -4.92 11.05
C TYR A 18 5.66 -4.54 11.89
N ILE A 19 4.84 -5.51 12.30
CA ILE A 19 3.65 -5.31 13.16
C ILE A 19 4.01 -4.60 14.48
N ALA A 20 5.16 -4.92 15.07
CA ALA A 20 5.63 -4.27 16.29
C ALA A 20 6.22 -2.87 16.02
N ALA A 21 6.69 -2.61 14.79
CA ALA A 21 7.17 -1.30 14.37
C ALA A 21 6.04 -0.32 14.01
N LEU A 22 4.88 -0.82 13.55
CA LEU A 22 3.79 0.03 13.05
C LEU A 22 3.30 1.10 14.02
N PRO A 23 3.04 0.80 15.31
CA PRO A 23 2.56 1.83 16.22
C PRO A 23 3.52 3.00 16.34
N ARG A 24 4.83 2.72 16.31
CA ARG A 24 5.87 3.76 16.37
C ARG A 24 5.91 4.61 15.11
N ILE A 25 5.82 3.99 13.93
CA ILE A 25 5.82 4.73 12.65
C ILE A 25 4.56 5.58 12.53
N ALA A 26 3.39 5.02 12.89
CA ALA A 26 2.10 5.69 12.75
C ALA A 26 1.81 6.75 13.83
N SER A 27 2.58 6.78 14.93
CA SER A 27 2.40 7.76 16.02
C SER A 27 3.13 9.08 15.82
N GLU A 28 3.98 9.18 14.79
CA GLU A 28 4.75 10.40 14.54
C GLU A 28 3.85 11.50 13.96
N ALA A 29 4.18 12.77 14.23
CA ALA A 29 3.32 13.91 13.94
C ALA A 29 3.25 14.28 12.45
N ASP A 30 4.28 13.93 11.69
CA ASP A 30 4.44 14.31 10.28
C ASP A 30 5.10 13.18 9.45
N VAL A 31 5.02 13.33 8.12
CA VAL A 31 5.55 12.37 7.16
C VAL A 31 7.05 12.18 7.32
N LYS A 32 7.79 13.27 7.50
CA LYS A 32 9.25 13.25 7.65
C LYS A 32 9.69 12.45 8.88
N SER A 33 9.05 12.63 10.02
CA SER A 33 9.34 11.94 11.28
C SER A 33 8.98 10.46 11.15
N SER A 34 7.81 10.16 10.57
CA SER A 34 7.39 8.79 10.24
C SER A 34 8.40 8.07 9.34
N PHE A 35 8.90 8.74 8.30
CA PHE A 35 9.94 8.26 7.40
C PHE A 35 11.25 7.97 8.14
N LEU A 36 11.73 8.90 8.96
CA LEU A 36 12.99 8.72 9.70
C LEU A 36 12.93 7.54 10.68
N VAL A 37 11.76 7.31 11.30
CA VAL A 37 11.54 6.13 12.13
C VAL A 37 11.58 4.87 11.27
N ALA A 38 10.83 4.83 10.17
CA ALA A 38 10.75 3.67 9.31
C ALA A 38 12.12 3.31 8.68
N GLU A 39 12.90 4.29 8.26
CA GLU A 39 14.23 4.13 7.67
C GLU A 39 15.25 3.55 8.68
N ARG A 40 15.20 3.99 9.94
CA ARG A 40 16.15 3.58 10.97
C ARG A 40 15.86 2.20 11.56
N LEU A 41 14.64 1.69 11.40
CA LEU A 41 14.24 0.42 11.95
C LEU A 41 14.77 -0.74 11.09
N ARG A 42 15.56 -1.62 11.71
CA ARG A 42 15.88 -2.91 11.11
C ARG A 42 14.68 -3.84 11.24
N LEU A 43 14.08 -4.22 10.13
CA LEU A 43 12.91 -5.09 10.09
C LEU A 43 13.31 -6.55 9.85
N CYS A 44 12.44 -7.49 10.22
CA CYS A 44 12.64 -8.90 9.88
C CYS A 44 12.39 -9.23 8.40
N SER A 45 11.66 -8.36 7.70
CA SER A 45 11.13 -8.61 6.36
C SER A 45 10.99 -7.30 5.60
N GLY A 46 11.15 -7.35 4.29
CA GLY A 46 10.97 -6.19 3.43
C GLY A 46 9.54 -5.69 3.41
N ARG A 47 9.34 -4.38 3.35
CA ARG A 47 8.04 -3.73 3.32
C ARG A 47 8.08 -2.51 2.42
N TYR A 48 6.94 -2.21 1.83
CA TYR A 48 6.65 -0.90 1.28
C TYR A 48 5.76 -0.13 2.26
N TYR A 49 6.09 1.14 2.51
CA TYR A 49 5.30 2.07 3.30
C TYR A 49 4.90 3.26 2.42
N ALA A 50 3.61 3.60 2.41
CA ALA A 50 3.10 4.85 1.87
C ALA A 50 2.70 5.74 3.05
N LEU A 51 3.34 6.90 3.17
CA LEU A 51 3.09 7.89 4.22
C LEU A 51 2.56 9.16 3.55
N CYS A 52 1.50 9.75 4.10
CA CYS A 52 0.95 11.01 3.64
C CYS A 52 0.37 11.82 4.81
N ASP A 53 0.46 13.15 4.78
CA ASP A 53 -0.17 14.02 5.78
C ASP A 53 -1.32 14.88 5.22
N GLU A 54 -1.90 15.72 6.07
CA GLU A 54 -3.00 16.63 5.74
C GLU A 54 -2.62 17.74 4.76
N SER A 55 -1.32 18.02 4.60
CA SER A 55 -0.81 18.99 3.63
C SER A 55 -0.64 18.41 2.23
N GLY A 56 -0.76 17.08 2.10
CA GLY A 56 -0.48 16.35 0.86
C GLY A 56 0.99 16.00 0.69
N GLU A 57 1.85 16.19 1.70
CA GLU A 57 3.20 15.65 1.67
C GLU A 57 3.10 14.12 1.57
N PHE A 58 3.91 13.52 0.70
CA PHE A 58 3.91 12.08 0.46
C PHE A 58 5.32 11.53 0.39
N VAL A 59 5.52 10.35 0.97
CA VAL A 59 6.71 9.53 0.71
C VAL A 59 6.35 8.06 0.65
N GLY A 60 6.81 7.41 -0.41
CA GLY A 60 6.90 5.96 -0.49
C GLY A 60 8.27 5.49 -0.01
N LEU A 61 8.32 4.41 0.76
CA LEU A 61 9.55 3.80 1.26
C LEU A 61 9.54 2.30 1.01
N GLU A 62 10.48 1.80 0.21
CA GLU A 62 10.77 0.38 0.08
C GLU A 62 11.94 -0.01 0.98
N SER A 63 11.76 -1.09 1.73
CA SER A 63 12.81 -1.66 2.57
C SER A 63 13.02 -3.14 2.24
N ASN A 64 14.27 -3.60 2.26
CA ASN A 64 14.60 -5.03 2.31
C ASN A 64 14.75 -5.56 3.74
N GLY A 65 14.53 -4.70 4.74
CA GLY A 65 14.69 -4.95 6.18
C GLY A 65 15.99 -4.40 6.77
N HIS A 66 16.97 -4.02 5.95
CA HIS A 66 18.19 -3.34 6.37
C HIS A 66 18.41 -2.01 5.63
N ASP A 67 18.25 -2.03 4.31
CA ASP A 67 18.41 -0.89 3.43
C ASP A 67 17.04 -0.39 2.98
N CYS A 68 16.99 0.90 2.65
CA CYS A 68 15.77 1.54 2.17
C CYS A 68 16.02 2.35 0.88
N ARG A 69 14.95 2.51 0.09
CA ARG A 69 14.83 3.44 -1.04
C ARG A 69 13.51 4.18 -0.89
N SER A 70 13.50 5.46 -1.23
CA SER A 70 12.31 6.29 -1.08
C SER A 70 12.06 7.16 -2.29
N GLN A 71 10.79 7.53 -2.48
CA GLN A 71 10.35 8.42 -3.54
C GLN A 71 9.24 9.33 -3.02
N ALA A 72 9.39 10.64 -3.24
CA ALA A 72 8.42 11.66 -2.80
C ALA A 72 7.37 12.00 -3.89
N GLN A 73 7.23 11.13 -4.90
CA GLN A 73 6.26 11.29 -5.98
C GLN A 73 5.14 10.28 -5.82
N LEU A 74 3.90 10.70 -6.04
CA LEU A 74 2.73 9.82 -6.08
C LEU A 74 2.92 8.70 -7.11
N HIS A 75 2.59 7.48 -6.72
CA HIS A 75 2.67 6.30 -7.57
C HIS A 75 1.75 5.20 -7.03
N THR A 76 1.55 4.17 -7.84
CA THR A 76 0.89 2.94 -7.37
C THR A 76 1.92 1.92 -6.95
N HIS A 77 1.61 1.17 -5.89
CA HIS A 77 2.49 0.14 -5.37
C HIS A 77 1.70 -1.14 -5.11
N THR A 78 2.36 -2.29 -5.25
CA THR A 78 1.78 -3.61 -5.01
C THR A 78 2.74 -4.46 -4.16
N ASN A 79 3.13 -5.65 -4.58
CA ASN A 79 3.90 -6.60 -3.79
C ASN A 79 5.30 -6.88 -4.34
N HIS A 80 5.88 -5.94 -5.09
CA HIS A 80 7.24 -6.05 -5.63
C HIS A 80 7.99 -4.72 -5.55
N TYR A 81 9.32 -4.78 -5.63
CA TYR A 81 10.17 -3.58 -5.59
C TYR A 81 10.19 -2.83 -6.92
N ILE A 82 10.00 -1.51 -6.88
CA ILE A 82 9.96 -0.62 -8.05
C ILE A 82 10.86 0.62 -7.92
N PHE A 83 11.45 0.91 -6.74
CA PHE A 83 12.24 2.12 -6.55
C PHE A 83 13.71 1.96 -6.93
N GLY A 84 14.06 2.39 -8.15
CA GLY A 84 15.43 2.44 -8.62
C GLY A 84 16.14 1.10 -8.46
N GLU A 85 17.22 1.07 -7.69
CA GLU A 85 17.99 -0.14 -7.45
C GLU A 85 17.32 -1.16 -6.51
N ALA A 86 16.18 -0.84 -5.89
CA ALA A 86 15.47 -1.76 -4.99
C ALA A 86 14.98 -3.02 -5.72
N ALA A 87 14.77 -2.97 -7.03
CA ALA A 87 14.42 -4.14 -7.85
C ALA A 87 15.42 -5.31 -7.69
N GLN A 88 16.69 -5.02 -7.37
CA GLN A 88 17.71 -6.05 -7.12
C GLN A 88 17.46 -6.85 -5.82
N TRP A 89 16.62 -6.33 -4.92
CA TRP A 89 16.26 -6.99 -3.67
C TRP A 89 15.18 -8.04 -3.85
N GLU A 90 14.50 -8.13 -5.00
CA GLU A 90 13.38 -9.04 -5.22
C GLU A 90 13.80 -10.51 -5.10
N GLY A 91 13.11 -11.25 -4.22
CA GLY A 91 13.43 -12.65 -3.93
C GLY A 91 12.75 -13.65 -4.87
N ARG A 92 11.49 -13.39 -5.28
CA ARG A 92 10.73 -14.31 -6.15
C ARG A 92 10.16 -13.61 -7.38
N ARG A 93 10.84 -13.77 -8.52
CA ARG A 93 10.45 -13.19 -9.82
C ARG A 93 9.03 -13.55 -10.28
N GLU A 94 8.53 -14.73 -9.94
CA GLU A 94 7.20 -15.20 -10.34
C GLU A 94 6.08 -14.37 -9.69
N TYR A 95 6.22 -14.01 -8.42
CA TYR A 95 5.28 -13.12 -7.71
C TYR A 95 5.41 -11.68 -8.21
N GLY A 96 6.63 -11.25 -8.53
CA GLY A 96 6.89 -9.94 -9.14
C GLY A 96 6.11 -9.71 -10.43
N THR A 97 6.02 -10.71 -11.31
CA THR A 97 5.33 -10.55 -12.61
C THR A 97 3.82 -10.31 -12.45
N LEU A 98 3.17 -11.04 -11.55
CA LEU A 98 1.74 -10.89 -11.30
C LEU A 98 1.43 -9.58 -10.58
N SER A 99 2.28 -9.24 -9.62
CA SER A 99 2.23 -7.98 -8.91
C SER A 99 2.38 -6.79 -9.86
N GLU A 100 3.31 -6.89 -10.81
CA GLU A 100 3.55 -5.86 -11.82
C GLU A 100 2.35 -5.67 -12.74
N ARG A 101 1.71 -6.75 -13.19
CA ARG A 101 0.46 -6.65 -13.96
C ARG A 101 -0.64 -5.91 -13.19
N ARG A 102 -0.77 -6.17 -11.89
CA ARG A 102 -1.73 -5.46 -11.03
C ARG A 102 -1.38 -3.98 -10.91
N ARG A 103 -0.09 -3.65 -10.74
CA ARG A 103 0.39 -2.26 -10.67
C ARG A 103 0.08 -1.52 -11.96
N ILE A 104 0.47 -2.05 -13.12
CA ILE A 104 0.17 -1.47 -14.44
C ILE A 104 -1.33 -1.27 -14.65
N SER A 105 -2.16 -2.25 -14.23
CA SER A 105 -3.62 -2.13 -14.28
C SER A 105 -4.11 -0.97 -13.41
N ALA A 106 -3.62 -0.85 -12.17
CA ALA A 106 -3.96 0.25 -11.28
C ALA A 106 -3.54 1.62 -11.85
N GLU A 107 -2.35 1.73 -12.44
CA GLU A 107 -1.84 2.99 -13.03
C GLU A 107 -2.66 3.44 -14.21
N ARG A 108 -2.95 2.52 -15.13
CA ARG A 108 -3.81 2.82 -16.27
C ARG A 108 -5.16 3.33 -15.80
N ARG A 109 -5.77 2.65 -14.82
CA ARG A 109 -7.07 3.03 -14.28
C ARG A 109 -7.06 4.36 -13.55
N LEU A 110 -5.99 4.64 -12.82
CA LEU A 110 -5.79 5.92 -12.16
C LEU A 110 -5.68 7.05 -13.20
N GLY A 111 -4.97 6.82 -14.30
CA GLY A 111 -4.86 7.76 -15.42
C GLY A 111 -6.14 7.94 -16.23
N ASP A 112 -7.05 6.97 -16.19
CA ASP A 112 -8.36 7.01 -16.84
C ASP A 112 -9.45 7.69 -15.97
N LEU A 113 -9.14 8.14 -14.75
CA LEU A 113 -10.10 8.83 -13.88
C LEU A 113 -10.28 10.30 -14.30
N ASP A 114 -11.53 10.70 -14.56
CA ASP A 114 -11.89 12.10 -14.82
C ASP A 114 -11.76 12.98 -13.56
N GLN A 115 -11.93 12.38 -12.38
CA GLN A 115 -11.83 13.04 -11.08
C GLN A 115 -11.24 12.10 -10.02
N ILE A 116 -10.47 12.68 -9.09
CA ILE A 116 -9.87 11.95 -7.98
C ILE A 116 -10.71 12.22 -6.73
N ASP A 117 -11.81 11.49 -6.59
CA ASP A 117 -12.66 11.47 -5.41
C ASP A 117 -12.72 10.08 -4.76
N ALA A 118 -13.34 10.01 -3.57
CA ALA A 118 -13.41 8.77 -2.80
C ALA A 118 -14.11 7.63 -3.56
N ASP A 119 -15.20 7.93 -4.28
CA ASP A 119 -15.98 6.92 -5.00
C ASP A 119 -15.21 6.37 -6.21
N SER A 120 -14.51 7.24 -6.94
CA SER A 120 -13.68 6.89 -8.08
C SER A 120 -12.47 6.05 -7.65
N LEU A 121 -11.82 6.42 -6.55
CA LEU A 121 -10.73 5.65 -5.96
C LEU A 121 -11.21 4.30 -5.40
N LEU A 122 -12.38 4.26 -4.74
CA LEU A 122 -12.99 3.01 -4.27
C LEU A 122 -13.34 2.09 -5.45
N SER A 123 -13.90 2.63 -6.53
CA SER A 123 -14.20 1.89 -7.75
C SER A 123 -12.93 1.27 -8.35
N LEU A 124 -11.84 2.06 -8.42
CA LEU A 124 -10.54 1.59 -8.90
C LEU A 124 -10.02 0.40 -8.08
N VAL A 125 -9.97 0.51 -6.75
CA VAL A 125 -9.45 -0.56 -5.88
C VAL A 125 -10.37 -1.77 -5.79
N ARG A 126 -11.60 -1.66 -6.32
CA ARG A 126 -12.57 -2.76 -6.45
C ARG A 126 -12.59 -3.39 -7.84
N TYR A 127 -11.71 -2.95 -8.73
CA TYR A 127 -11.69 -3.45 -10.09
C TYR A 127 -11.35 -4.95 -10.15
N HIS A 128 -12.20 -5.70 -10.88
CA HIS A 128 -12.02 -7.11 -11.19
C HIS A 128 -12.29 -7.35 -12.69
N ASP A 129 -11.39 -8.05 -13.36
CA ASP A 129 -11.41 -8.34 -14.81
C ASP A 129 -11.67 -9.82 -15.14
N GLY A 130 -12.05 -10.62 -14.14
CA GLY A 130 -12.23 -12.06 -14.28
C GLY A 130 -10.96 -12.87 -14.01
N THR A 131 -9.80 -12.23 -13.77
CA THR A 131 -8.53 -12.94 -13.53
C THR A 131 -8.12 -12.90 -12.05
N PRO A 132 -7.38 -13.91 -11.55
CA PRO A 132 -6.81 -13.90 -10.19
C PRO A 132 -5.82 -12.75 -9.91
N GLU A 133 -5.31 -12.11 -10.97
CA GLU A 133 -4.31 -11.04 -10.92
C GLU A 133 -4.94 -9.63 -10.78
N SER A 134 -6.26 -9.53 -10.92
CA SER A 134 -7.06 -8.32 -10.68
C SER A 134 -6.68 -7.56 -9.41
N ILE A 135 -6.99 -6.26 -9.39
CA ILE A 135 -6.77 -5.38 -8.24
C ILE A 135 -7.57 -5.91 -7.04
N LEU A 136 -8.86 -6.16 -7.24
CA LEU A 136 -9.68 -6.91 -6.32
C LEU A 136 -9.39 -8.40 -6.49
N GLN A 137 -8.98 -9.09 -5.41
CA GLN A 137 -8.74 -10.52 -5.44
C GLN A 137 -9.94 -11.26 -4.84
N THR A 138 -10.65 -12.04 -5.66
CA THR A 138 -11.86 -12.79 -5.22
C THR A 138 -11.56 -14.08 -4.47
N GLY A 139 -10.35 -14.61 -4.58
CA GLY A 139 -9.98 -15.92 -4.03
C GLY A 139 -10.38 -17.10 -4.91
N GLU A 140 -10.99 -16.86 -6.08
CA GLU A 140 -11.22 -17.93 -7.06
C GLU A 140 -9.88 -18.42 -7.61
N GLY A 141 -9.61 -19.72 -7.48
CA GLY A 141 -8.37 -20.36 -7.96
C GLY A 141 -7.11 -20.09 -7.13
N ARG A 142 -7.15 -19.31 -6.03
CA ARG A 142 -6.01 -19.03 -5.14
C ARG A 142 -6.42 -18.93 -3.66
N LYS A 143 -5.44 -19.04 -2.74
CA LYS A 143 -5.68 -18.87 -1.28
C LYS A 143 -5.79 -17.40 -0.81
N THR A 144 -5.57 -16.42 -1.69
CA THR A 144 -5.55 -14.99 -1.33
C THR A 144 -6.81 -14.26 -1.79
N ARG A 145 -7.44 -13.52 -0.88
CA ARG A 145 -8.65 -12.71 -1.09
C ARG A 145 -8.44 -11.30 -0.54
N THR A 146 -8.98 -10.29 -1.20
CA THR A 146 -9.04 -8.93 -0.66
C THR A 146 -10.02 -8.90 0.52
N GLY A 147 -9.51 -8.62 1.71
CA GLY A 147 -10.31 -8.54 2.93
C GLY A 147 -11.14 -7.25 3.02
N ALA A 148 -10.52 -6.13 2.67
CA ALA A 148 -11.16 -4.82 2.64
C ALA A 148 -10.46 -3.91 1.62
N CYS A 149 -11.20 -2.92 1.13
CA CYS A 149 -10.64 -1.79 0.40
C CYS A 149 -10.92 -0.52 1.18
N PHE A 150 -9.99 0.43 1.15
CA PHE A 150 -10.13 1.71 1.84
C PHE A 150 -9.53 2.85 1.03
N VAL A 151 -10.11 4.04 1.20
CA VAL A 151 -9.61 5.32 0.72
C VAL A 151 -9.48 6.22 1.93
N ILE A 152 -8.34 6.89 2.06
CA ILE A 152 -8.02 7.75 3.20
C ILE A 152 -7.85 9.17 2.67
N ASP A 153 -8.57 10.12 3.26
CA ASP A 153 -8.36 11.54 3.08
C ASP A 153 -7.79 12.13 4.38
N PRO A 154 -6.46 12.34 4.44
CA PRO A 154 -5.81 12.90 5.62
C PRO A 154 -6.28 14.32 5.96
N SER A 155 -6.61 15.13 4.96
CA SER A 155 -6.96 16.55 5.14
C SER A 155 -8.31 16.72 5.85
N HIS A 156 -9.26 15.84 5.57
CA HIS A 156 -10.58 15.81 6.23
C HIS A 156 -10.67 14.79 7.36
N ARG A 157 -9.60 14.03 7.62
CA ARG A 157 -9.57 12.92 8.60
C ARG A 157 -10.68 11.89 8.36
N LEU A 158 -10.97 11.64 7.09
CA LEU A 158 -11.99 10.71 6.64
C LEU A 158 -11.35 9.43 6.10
N MET A 159 -12.03 8.31 6.34
CA MET A 159 -11.73 7.04 5.71
C MET A 159 -13.03 6.44 5.17
N TRP A 160 -13.04 6.12 3.89
CA TRP A 160 -14.08 5.30 3.28
C TRP A 160 -13.57 3.87 3.17
N TYR A 161 -14.42 2.89 3.44
CA TYR A 161 -14.05 1.50 3.32
C TYR A 161 -15.21 0.62 2.85
N THR A 162 -14.86 -0.56 2.35
CA THR A 162 -15.80 -1.63 2.01
C THR A 162 -15.23 -2.97 2.47
N SER A 163 -16.06 -3.77 3.14
CA SER A 163 -15.69 -5.10 3.64
C SER A 163 -16.10 -6.19 2.65
N SER A 164 -15.12 -6.69 1.90
CA SER A 164 -15.21 -7.92 1.11
C SER A 164 -16.30 -7.99 0.01
N ILE A 165 -16.04 -8.87 -0.96
CA ILE A 165 -16.85 -9.20 -2.16
C ILE A 165 -18.36 -9.50 -1.94
N SER A 166 -18.90 -9.56 -0.72
CA SER A 166 -20.34 -9.80 -0.51
C SER A 166 -21.19 -8.52 -0.46
N ASP A 167 -20.60 -7.38 -0.07
CA ASP A 167 -21.33 -6.13 0.16
C ASP A 167 -20.96 -5.06 -0.88
N TYR A 168 -21.07 -5.42 -2.17
CA TYR A 168 -20.74 -4.49 -3.27
C TYR A 168 -21.61 -3.21 -3.32
N ARG A 169 -22.60 -3.06 -2.42
CA ARG A 169 -23.62 -2.00 -2.51
C ARG A 169 -23.44 -0.85 -1.53
N GLU A 170 -22.62 -0.97 -0.49
CA GLU A 170 -22.50 0.09 0.52
C GLU A 170 -21.03 0.40 0.82
N ALA A 171 -20.62 1.63 0.51
CA ALA A 171 -19.40 2.22 1.05
C ALA A 171 -19.76 2.87 2.38
N HIS A 172 -19.00 2.57 3.43
CA HIS A 172 -19.18 3.18 4.74
C HIS A 172 -18.11 4.25 4.94
N SER A 173 -18.47 5.38 5.54
CA SER A 173 -17.52 6.41 5.98
C SER A 173 -17.32 6.34 7.50
N LEU A 174 -16.07 6.51 7.92
CA LEU A 174 -15.70 6.70 9.32
C LEU A 174 -15.02 8.06 9.45
N SER A 175 -15.53 8.88 10.38
CA SER A 175 -14.82 10.05 10.88
C SER A 175 -13.90 9.61 12.02
N LEU A 176 -12.62 9.95 11.94
CA LEU A 176 -11.67 9.66 13.00
C LEU A 176 -11.65 10.82 14.00
N GLU A 177 -12.37 10.66 15.12
CA GLU A 177 -12.21 11.54 16.28
C GLU A 177 -10.92 11.14 17.02
N VAL A 178 -9.88 11.95 16.89
CA VAL A 178 -8.64 11.79 17.66
C VAL A 178 -8.83 12.52 19.00
N THR A 179 -8.83 11.76 20.10
CA THR A 179 -8.86 12.27 21.48
C THR A 179 -7.47 12.67 21.96
#